data_AF-A0A662KH79-F1
#
_entry.id   AF-A0A662KH79-F1
#
_cell.length_a   1.000
_cell.length_b   1.000
_cell.length_c   1.000
_cell.angle_alpha   90.00
_cell.angle_beta   90.00
_cell.angle_gamma   90.00
#
_symmetry.space_group_name_H-M   'P 1'
#
loop_
_entity.id
_entity.type
_entity.pdbx_description
1 polymer ?
#
loop_
_entity_poly.entity_id
_entity_poly.type
_entity_poly.pdbx_seq_one_letter_code
_entity_poly.pdbx_strand_id
1 'polypeptide(L)'
;MLLDGINDSKFGKLVEFLEKLNPNKSYISVPIRPPAEDWVKPAREDKLNQLYQEIKGRGIDVELLIHYEGRDFGISEDIKESILSIASVHPLREDYLLDLLAKAKADRHVLIELIEEGKLSEVVYRGMKFYVKRMKR
;
A
#
# COMPACT_ATOMS: atom_id res chain seq x y z
N MET A 1 -5.50 10.11 -2.68
CA MET A 1 -4.16 9.79 -2.16
C MET A 1 -3.32 11.05 -2.12
N LEU A 2 -2.62 11.30 -1.02
CA LEU A 2 -1.82 12.48 -0.78
C LEU A 2 -0.32 12.17 -1.00
N LEU A 3 0.32 12.93 -1.87
CA LEU A 3 1.69 12.72 -2.34
C LEU A 3 2.53 13.97 -2.08
N ASP A 4 3.74 13.75 -1.57
CA ASP A 4 4.71 14.80 -1.24
C ASP A 4 5.06 15.62 -2.48
N GLY A 5 4.89 16.94 -2.41
CA GLY A 5 5.20 17.88 -3.49
C GLY A 5 4.30 17.83 -4.73
N ILE A 6 3.25 17.00 -4.75
CA ILE A 6 2.34 16.87 -5.90
C ILE A 6 0.96 17.47 -5.58
N ASN A 7 0.31 17.01 -4.51
CA ASN A 7 -1.04 17.44 -4.14
C ASN A 7 -1.22 17.65 -2.63
N ASP A 8 -0.12 17.86 -1.90
CA ASP A 8 -0.05 18.06 -0.45
C ASP A 8 -0.12 19.54 -0.03
N SER A 9 -0.72 20.40 -0.86
CA SER A 9 -0.91 21.82 -0.57
C SER A 9 -2.20 22.38 -1.18
N LYS A 10 -2.60 23.58 -0.73
CA LYS A 10 -3.76 24.34 -1.27
C LYS A 10 -5.09 23.57 -1.20
N PHE A 11 -5.38 22.96 -0.05
CA PHE A 11 -6.54 22.09 0.15
C PHE A 11 -7.91 22.77 0.07
N GLY A 12 -8.00 24.10 0.16
CA GLY A 12 -9.28 24.83 0.23
C GLY A 12 -10.30 24.43 -0.84
N LYS A 13 -9.90 24.32 -2.12
CA LYS A 13 -10.80 23.90 -3.20
C LYS A 13 -11.31 22.46 -3.05
N LEU A 14 -10.46 21.56 -2.56
CA LEU A 14 -10.84 20.17 -2.29
C LEU A 14 -11.84 20.11 -1.13
N VAL A 15 -11.58 20.85 -0.07
CA VAL A 15 -12.45 20.89 1.13
C VAL A 15 -13.81 21.51 0.79
N GLU A 16 -13.85 22.60 0.03
CA GLU A 16 -15.10 23.19 -0.49
C GLU A 16 -15.87 22.23 -1.39
N PHE A 17 -15.16 21.45 -2.22
CA PHE A 17 -15.78 20.44 -3.06
C PHE A 17 -16.39 19.31 -2.22
N LEU A 18 -15.66 18.81 -1.21
CA LEU A 18 -16.15 17.75 -0.32
C LEU A 18 -17.35 18.21 0.51
N GLU A 19 -17.39 19.46 0.95
CA GLU A 19 -18.56 20.03 1.64
C GLU A 19 -19.81 20.03 0.76
N LYS A 20 -19.67 20.43 -0.51
CA LYS A 20 -20.79 20.39 -1.47
C LYS A 20 -21.24 18.97 -1.80
N LEU A 21 -20.29 18.05 -1.88
CA LEU A 21 -20.56 16.63 -2.13
C LEU A 21 -21.25 15.96 -0.94
N ASN A 22 -20.96 16.42 0.28
CA ASN A 22 -21.48 15.90 1.55
C ASN A 22 -21.37 14.36 1.68
N PRO A 23 -20.16 13.78 1.56
CA PRO A 23 -19.99 12.33 1.63
C PRO A 23 -20.23 11.83 3.06
N ASN A 24 -20.77 10.61 3.19
CA ASN A 24 -20.90 9.97 4.51
C ASN A 24 -19.55 9.74 5.19
N LYS A 25 -18.49 9.49 4.41
CA LYS A 25 -17.13 9.28 4.91
C LYS A 25 -16.08 9.58 3.84
N SER A 26 -14.95 10.13 4.26
CA SER A 26 -13.78 10.42 3.43
C SER A 26 -12.54 9.70 3.95
N TYR A 27 -11.65 9.28 3.06
CA TYR A 27 -10.42 8.60 3.42
C TYR A 27 -9.20 9.32 2.82
N ILE A 28 -8.26 9.71 3.66
CA ILE A 28 -6.97 10.25 3.22
C ILE A 28 -5.98 9.08 3.19
N SER A 29 -5.57 8.68 1.99
CA SER A 29 -4.59 7.62 1.77
C SER A 29 -3.23 8.16 1.34
N VAL A 30 -2.18 7.37 1.57
CA VAL A 30 -0.82 7.59 1.03
C VAL A 30 -0.27 6.31 0.42
N PRO A 31 0.81 6.34 -0.39
CA PRO A 31 1.51 5.13 -0.81
C PRO A 31 2.09 4.36 0.37
N ILE A 32 1.42 3.27 0.77
CA ILE A 32 1.86 2.35 1.84
C ILE A 32 2.66 1.15 1.31
N ARG A 33 2.66 0.94 -0.01
CA ARG A 33 3.45 -0.05 -0.74
C ARG A 33 4.36 0.67 -1.76
N PRO A 34 5.46 0.06 -2.21
CA PRO A 34 6.34 0.67 -3.20
C PRO A 34 5.56 1.09 -4.46
N PRO A 35 5.62 2.38 -4.87
CA PRO A 35 5.06 2.85 -6.14
C PRO A 35 5.89 2.35 -7.34
N ALA A 36 5.35 2.50 -8.55
CA ALA A 36 6.08 2.18 -9.77
C ALA A 36 7.24 3.17 -10.00
N GLU A 37 6.99 4.45 -9.73
CA GLU A 37 7.97 5.53 -9.79
C GLU A 37 8.64 5.75 -8.42
N ASP A 38 9.95 5.58 -8.35
CA ASP A 38 10.77 5.66 -7.14
C ASP A 38 10.77 7.04 -6.45
N TRP A 39 10.53 8.11 -7.21
CA TRP A 39 10.45 9.48 -6.69
C TRP A 39 9.13 9.77 -5.97
N VAL A 40 8.09 8.94 -6.17
CA VAL A 40 6.79 9.14 -5.53
C VAL A 40 6.89 8.82 -4.05
N LYS A 41 6.52 9.79 -3.21
CA LYS A 41 6.60 9.70 -1.75
C LYS A 41 5.26 10.04 -1.09
N PRO A 42 4.93 9.41 0.05
CA PRO A 42 3.79 9.81 0.84
C PRO A 42 3.96 11.23 1.35
N ALA A 43 2.88 12.00 1.38
CA ALA A 43 2.91 13.33 1.97
C ALA A 43 3.34 13.29 3.44
N ARG A 44 3.95 14.38 3.91
CA ARG A 44 4.43 14.53 5.28
C ARG A 44 3.28 14.52 6.29
N GLU A 45 3.61 14.13 7.53
CA GLU A 45 2.65 14.04 8.64
C GLU A 45 1.96 15.38 8.93
N ASP A 46 2.67 16.50 8.84
CA ASP A 46 2.10 17.83 9.04
C ASP A 46 1.02 18.16 8.00
N LYS A 47 1.22 17.75 6.74
CA LYS A 47 0.26 17.94 5.64
C LYS A 47 -0.95 17.02 5.76
N LEU A 48 -0.73 15.77 6.15
CA LEU A 48 -1.80 14.81 6.43
C LEU A 48 -2.70 15.33 7.55
N ASN A 49 -2.12 15.76 8.66
CA ASN A 49 -2.89 16.32 9.78
C ASN A 49 -3.61 17.61 9.38
N GLN A 50 -2.96 18.50 8.62
CA GLN A 50 -3.60 19.70 8.12
C GLN A 50 -4.89 19.37 7.33
N LEU A 51 -4.79 18.52 6.30
CA LEU A 51 -5.95 18.14 5.48
C LEU A 51 -7.02 17.43 6.31
N TYR A 52 -6.61 16.55 7.23
CA TYR A 52 -7.53 15.87 8.15
C TYR A 52 -8.37 16.87 8.95
N GLN A 53 -7.73 17.87 9.58
CA GLN A 53 -8.42 18.88 10.38
C GLN A 53 -9.32 19.77 9.52
N GLU A 54 -8.88 20.15 8.31
CA GLU A 54 -9.70 20.97 7.40
C GLU A 54 -10.99 20.24 6.97
N ILE A 55 -10.91 18.94 6.65
CA ILE A 55 -12.08 18.12 6.31
C ILE A 55 -12.97 17.93 7.53
N LYS A 56 -12.39 17.57 8.69
CA LYS A 56 -13.13 17.35 9.93
C LYS A 56 -13.86 18.62 10.38
N GLY A 57 -13.24 19.78 10.20
CA GLY A 57 -13.81 21.10 10.50
C GLY A 57 -15.05 21.45 9.66
N ARG A 58 -15.27 20.80 8.52
CA ARG A 58 -16.51 20.91 7.73
C ARG A 58 -17.60 19.92 8.16
N GLY A 59 -17.40 19.19 9.26
CA GLY A 59 -18.35 18.21 9.77
C GLY A 59 -18.38 16.89 8.98
N ILE A 60 -17.41 16.68 8.08
CA ILE A 60 -17.32 15.47 7.27
C ILE A 60 -16.57 14.39 8.06
N ASP A 61 -17.08 13.15 8.07
CA ASP A 61 -16.34 12.05 8.67
C ASP A 61 -15.10 11.71 7.84
N VAL A 62 -13.95 11.57 8.51
CA VAL A 62 -12.66 11.40 7.84
C VAL A 62 -11.74 10.48 8.61
N GLU A 63 -11.05 9.61 7.89
CA GLU A 63 -10.11 8.62 8.41
C GLU A 63 -8.81 8.56 7.59
N LEU A 64 -7.71 8.20 8.24
CA LEU A 64 -6.41 8.03 7.60
C LEU A 64 -6.20 6.56 7.19
N LEU A 65 -6.17 6.30 5.87
CA LEU A 65 -5.76 5.01 5.29
C LEU A 65 -4.27 5.02 4.98
N ILE A 66 -3.46 5.17 6.03
CA ILE A 66 -2.00 5.27 5.94
C ILE A 66 -1.28 4.10 6.62
N HIS A 67 -2.04 3.17 7.19
CA HIS A 67 -1.57 1.94 7.79
C HIS A 67 -1.67 0.79 6.79
N TYR A 68 -0.89 -0.26 7.03
CA TYR A 68 -0.91 -1.44 6.18
C TYR A 68 -2.25 -2.17 6.28
N GLU A 69 -2.82 -2.49 5.13
CA GLU A 69 -4.06 -3.28 4.99
C GLU A 69 -3.85 -4.69 5.57
N GLY A 70 -4.91 -5.28 6.15
CA GLY A 70 -4.84 -6.57 6.87
C GLY A 70 -4.33 -7.78 6.07
N ARG A 71 -4.36 -8.95 6.70
CA ARG A 71 -3.68 -10.20 6.23
C ARG A 71 -4.63 -11.25 5.64
N ASP A 72 -5.73 -10.83 5.03
CA ASP A 72 -6.85 -11.70 4.64
C ASP A 72 -6.84 -12.06 3.14
N PHE A 73 -5.80 -12.76 2.68
CA PHE A 73 -5.85 -13.42 1.37
C PHE A 73 -5.96 -14.93 1.56
N GLY A 74 -6.79 -15.55 0.72
CA GLY A 74 -6.92 -17.01 0.65
C GLY A 74 -5.62 -17.63 0.15
N ILE A 75 -5.29 -18.80 0.70
CA ILE A 75 -4.14 -19.61 0.30
C ILE A 75 -4.69 -20.80 -0.48
N SER A 76 -4.22 -21.01 -1.70
CA SER A 76 -4.50 -22.24 -2.47
C SER A 76 -3.60 -23.39 -2.00
N GLU A 77 -3.80 -24.60 -2.53
CA GLU A 77 -2.93 -25.73 -2.24
C GLU A 77 -1.49 -25.51 -2.76
N ASP A 78 -1.32 -24.70 -3.82
CA ASP A 78 -0.01 -24.29 -4.33
C ASP A 78 0.39 -22.89 -3.80
N ILE A 79 1.29 -22.89 -2.83
CA ILE A 79 1.81 -21.66 -2.22
C ILE A 79 2.61 -20.79 -3.20
N LYS A 80 3.30 -21.37 -4.20
CA LYS A 80 4.04 -20.59 -5.21
C LYS A 80 3.06 -19.83 -6.08
N GLU A 81 2.00 -20.50 -6.52
CA GLU A 81 0.94 -19.87 -7.32
C GLU A 81 0.23 -18.78 -6.51
N SER A 82 -0.10 -19.05 -5.24
CA SER A 82 -0.69 -18.07 -4.33
C SER A 82 0.17 -16.81 -4.21
N ILE A 83 1.47 -16.97 -3.95
CA ILE A 83 2.42 -15.85 -3.84
C ILE A 83 2.45 -15.04 -5.13
N LEU A 84 2.55 -15.70 -6.29
CA LEU A 84 2.62 -15.03 -7.59
C LEU A 84 1.31 -14.37 -8.03
N SER A 85 0.18 -14.91 -7.58
CA SER A 85 -1.15 -14.34 -7.79
C SER A 85 -1.31 -13.07 -6.98
N ILE A 86 -1.01 -13.10 -5.68
CA ILE A 86 -1.08 -11.92 -4.81
C ILE A 86 -0.08 -10.84 -5.28
N ALA A 87 1.17 -11.24 -5.59
CA ALA A 87 2.20 -10.34 -6.08
C ALA A 87 1.87 -9.71 -7.45
N SER A 88 0.91 -10.26 -8.20
CA SER A 88 0.46 -9.68 -9.47
C SER A 88 -0.47 -8.48 -9.30
N VAL A 89 -1.10 -8.37 -8.13
CA VAL A 89 -1.99 -7.25 -7.79
C VAL A 89 -1.19 -6.16 -7.09
N HIS A 90 -0.30 -6.52 -6.16
CA HIS A 90 0.49 -5.55 -5.41
C HIS A 90 1.79 -6.14 -4.82
N PRO A 91 2.80 -5.31 -4.51
CA PRO A 91 3.99 -5.76 -3.77
C PRO A 91 3.63 -6.46 -2.45
N LEU A 92 4.26 -7.62 -2.19
CA LEU A 92 4.10 -8.39 -0.95
C LEU A 92 5.10 -7.94 0.09
N ARG A 93 4.65 -7.48 1.27
CA ARG A 93 5.56 -7.17 2.38
C ARG A 93 6.12 -8.47 2.97
N GLU A 94 7.38 -8.44 3.42
CA GLU A 94 8.08 -9.64 3.88
C GLU A 94 7.39 -10.36 5.03
N ASP A 95 6.96 -9.65 6.07
CA ASP A 95 6.24 -10.23 7.21
C ASP A 95 4.98 -11.00 6.78
N TYR A 96 4.23 -10.44 5.84
CA TYR A 96 3.03 -11.07 5.30
C TYR A 96 3.35 -12.30 4.46
N LEU A 97 4.44 -12.26 3.69
CA LEU A 97 4.90 -13.42 2.94
C LEU A 97 5.35 -14.55 3.88
N LEU A 98 6.05 -14.22 4.98
CA LEU A 98 6.44 -15.20 6.00
C LEU A 98 5.21 -15.81 6.69
N ASP A 99 4.20 -15.01 6.99
CA ASP A 99 2.92 -15.50 7.54
C ASP A 99 2.22 -16.45 6.57
N LEU A 100 2.23 -16.15 5.26
CA LEU A 100 1.67 -17.01 4.22
C LEU A 100 2.38 -18.38 4.16
N LEU A 101 3.71 -18.37 4.18
CA LEU A 101 4.52 -19.60 4.20
C LEU A 101 4.23 -20.42 5.46
N ALA A 102 4.17 -19.78 6.62
CA ALA A 102 3.86 -20.45 7.89
C ALA A 102 2.48 -21.11 7.87
N LYS A 103 1.44 -20.41 7.39
CA LYS A 103 0.08 -20.96 7.23
C LYS A 103 0.04 -22.15 6.27
N ALA A 104 0.83 -22.10 5.20
CA ALA A 104 0.95 -23.19 4.23
C ALA A 104 1.90 -24.31 4.67
N LYS A 105 2.56 -24.19 5.84
CA LYS A 105 3.64 -25.09 6.29
C LYS A 105 4.75 -25.25 5.25
N ALA A 106 5.04 -24.19 4.51
CA ALA A 106 6.03 -24.14 3.46
C ALA A 106 7.34 -23.53 3.98
N ASP A 107 8.47 -24.00 3.43
CA ASP A 107 9.78 -23.46 3.77
C ASP A 107 10.07 -22.13 3.08
N ARG A 108 10.91 -21.28 3.69
CA ARG A 108 11.37 -20.02 3.10
C ARG A 108 12.13 -20.22 1.79
N HIS A 109 12.64 -21.42 1.52
CA HIS A 109 13.25 -21.79 0.25
C HIS A 109 12.35 -21.50 -0.96
N VAL A 110 11.02 -21.60 -0.80
CA VAL A 110 10.05 -21.23 -1.85
C VAL A 110 10.24 -19.80 -2.33
N LEU A 111 10.48 -18.86 -1.43
CA LEU A 111 10.74 -17.46 -1.78
C LEU A 111 12.06 -17.31 -2.54
N ILE A 112 13.11 -18.01 -2.08
CA ILE A 112 14.45 -17.96 -2.68
C ILE A 112 14.36 -18.46 -4.13
N GLU A 113 13.72 -19.62 -4.35
CA GLU A 113 13.48 -20.17 -5.69
C GLU A 113 12.75 -19.19 -6.60
N LEU A 114 11.69 -18.53 -6.12
CA LEU A 114 10.94 -17.55 -6.92
C LEU A 114 11.78 -16.32 -7.32
N ILE A 115 12.75 -15.93 -6.50
CA ILE A 115 13.69 -14.84 -6.80
C ILE A 115 14.75 -15.31 -7.79
N GLU A 116 15.33 -16.49 -7.59
CA GLU A 116 16.35 -17.08 -8.47
C GLU A 116 15.80 -17.40 -9.87
N GLU A 117 14.55 -17.87 -9.94
CA GLU A 117 13.82 -18.06 -11.20
C GLU A 117 13.44 -16.73 -11.88
N GLY A 118 13.71 -15.59 -11.24
CA GLY A 118 13.39 -14.27 -11.74
C GLY A 118 11.88 -13.99 -11.83
N LYS A 119 11.05 -14.67 -11.03
CA LYS A 119 9.61 -14.44 -10.93
C LYS A 119 9.27 -13.32 -9.94
N LEU A 120 10.10 -13.15 -8.91
CA LEU A 120 10.01 -12.06 -7.93
C LEU A 120 11.29 -11.21 -7.92
N SER A 121 11.16 -9.99 -7.41
CA SER A 121 12.27 -9.07 -7.11
C SER A 121 12.08 -8.48 -5.72
N GLU A 122 13.18 -8.37 -4.96
CA GLU A 122 13.19 -7.69 -3.66
C GLU A 122 13.35 -6.18 -3.87
N VAL A 123 12.53 -5.38 -3.18
CA VAL A 123 12.59 -3.92 -3.15
C VAL A 123 12.49 -3.48 -1.69
N VAL A 124 13.34 -2.53 -1.29
CA VAL A 124 13.25 -1.89 0.03
C VAL A 124 12.49 -0.58 -0.09
N TYR A 125 11.41 -0.45 0.68
CA TYR A 125 10.60 0.77 0.74
C TYR A 125 10.28 1.11 2.18
N ARG A 126 10.63 2.35 2.60
CA ARG A 126 10.42 2.86 3.96
C ARG A 126 10.95 1.92 5.06
N GLY A 127 12.13 1.32 4.83
CA GLY A 127 12.78 0.40 5.77
C GLY A 127 12.19 -1.01 5.82
N MET A 128 11.20 -1.31 4.99
CA MET A 128 10.58 -2.64 4.89
C MET A 128 10.90 -3.29 3.56
N LYS A 129 11.06 -4.62 3.56
CA LYS A 129 11.24 -5.42 2.34
C LYS A 129 9.89 -5.75 1.72
N PHE A 130 9.84 -5.61 0.40
CA PHE A 130 8.73 -5.99 -0.44
C PHE A 130 9.20 -6.88 -1.59
N TYR A 131 8.33 -7.80 -2.00
CA TYR A 131 8.55 -8.70 -3.11
C TYR A 131 7.58 -8.37 -4.23
N VAL A 132 8.11 -7.98 -5.39
CA VAL A 132 7.36 -7.52 -6.56
C VAL A 132 7.48 -8.56 -7.66
N LYS A 133 6.36 -8.91 -8.30
CA LYS A 133 6.36 -9.79 -9.47
C LYS A 133 7.12 -9.15 -10.62
N ARG A 134 8.12 -9.87 -11.15
CA ARG A 134 8.81 -9.44 -12.37
C ARG A 134 7.89 -9.70 -13.56
N MET A 135 7.52 -8.63 -14.26
CA MET A 135 6.87 -8.76 -15.55
C MET A 135 7.95 -8.94 -16.62
N LYS A 136 7.83 -9.99 -17.45
CA LYS A 136 8.63 -10.08 -18.67
C LYS A 136 8.24 -8.90 -19.56
N ARG A 137 9.21 -8.04 -19.87
CA ARG A 137 9.07 -7.05 -20.94
C ARG A 137 9.14 -7.75 -22.29
#